data_AF-A0A411WJI6-F1
#
_entry.id   AF-A0A411WJI6-F1
#
_cell.length_a   1.000
_cell.length_b   1.000
_cell.length_c   1.000
_cell.angle_alpha   90.00
_cell.angle_beta   90.00
_cell.angle_gamma   90.00
#
_symmetry.space_group_name_H-M   'P 1'
#
loop_
_entity.id
_entity.type
_entity.pdbx_description
1 polymer ?
#
loop_
_entity_poly.entity_id
_entity_poly.type
_entity_poly.pdbx_seq_one_letter_code
_entity_poly.pdbx_strand_id
1 'polypeptide(L)'
;MIRYQRATPDNYPDILEVAEPFYPDTKGGDRSQGFLDKRFTTAMLSSINQRLGLLIAEDNKQQILGFLGLSPFSDGSPSPVVDSMLKTLIHTLQSELLDKPFIFGPVCISRQAAGLGIFKGLYQYMWQYLSPAQYQTGFAFINQDNLHSLNAHTKGLSAEIVGEFNHQLSSYYIVRYLRPLDHS
;
A
#
# COMPACT_ATOMS: atom_id res chain seq x y z
N MET A 1 -14.23 -18.58 -0.08
CA MET A 1 -14.49 -17.39 0.76
C MET A 1 -13.14 -16.77 1.06
N ILE A 2 -13.02 -15.44 0.98
CA ILE A 2 -11.78 -14.72 1.28
C ILE A 2 -11.91 -14.15 2.68
N ARG A 3 -10.89 -14.30 3.51
CA ARG A 3 -10.79 -13.68 4.84
C ARG A 3 -9.75 -12.58 4.81
N TYR A 4 -10.02 -11.49 5.53
CA TYR A 4 -9.10 -10.37 5.69
C TYR A 4 -8.73 -10.23 7.16
N GLN A 5 -7.45 -10.16 7.44
CA GLN A 5 -6.94 -10.08 8.81
C GLN A 5 -5.60 -9.35 8.88
N ARG A 6 -5.18 -8.97 10.08
CA ARG A 6 -3.79 -8.57 10.34
C ARG A 6 -2.90 -9.81 10.30
N ALA A 7 -1.75 -9.70 9.65
CA ALA A 7 -0.76 -10.78 9.56
C ALA A 7 -0.21 -11.14 10.94
N THR A 8 0.12 -12.42 11.12
CA THR A 8 0.96 -12.93 12.21
C THR A 8 2.35 -13.31 11.66
N PRO A 9 3.35 -13.55 12.53
CA PRO A 9 4.66 -14.02 12.07
C PRO A 9 4.62 -15.28 11.20
N ASP A 10 3.64 -16.17 11.43
CA ASP A 10 3.47 -17.40 10.65
C ASP A 10 3.10 -17.12 9.19
N ASN A 11 2.52 -15.95 8.89
CA ASN A 11 2.19 -15.56 7.51
C ASN A 11 3.38 -14.98 6.75
N TYR A 12 4.48 -14.62 7.41
CA TYR A 12 5.57 -13.87 6.76
C TYR A 12 6.24 -14.63 5.59
N PRO A 13 6.49 -15.96 5.66
CA PRO A 13 7.01 -16.71 4.52
C PRO A 13 6.13 -16.56 3.27
N ASP A 14 4.82 -16.78 3.39
CA ASP A 14 3.88 -16.69 2.27
C ASP A 14 3.74 -15.26 1.73
N ILE A 15 3.83 -14.24 2.60
CA ILE A 15 3.85 -12.83 2.17
C ILE A 15 5.09 -12.54 1.33
N LEU A 16 6.24 -13.08 1.69
CA LEU A 16 7.47 -12.93 0.90
C LEU A 16 7.35 -13.62 -0.46
N GLU A 17 6.71 -14.79 -0.53
CA GLU A 17 6.42 -15.46 -1.80
C GLU A 17 5.48 -14.63 -2.70
N VAL A 18 4.44 -14.04 -2.12
CA VAL A 18 3.53 -13.14 -2.86
C VAL A 18 4.23 -11.87 -3.33
N ALA A 19 5.20 -11.36 -2.58
CA ALA A 19 5.99 -10.17 -2.94
C ALA A 19 7.02 -10.44 -4.06
N GLU A 20 7.49 -11.69 -4.20
CA GLU A 20 8.61 -12.05 -5.08
C GLU A 20 8.46 -11.57 -6.53
N PRO A 21 7.30 -11.69 -7.20
CA PRO A 21 7.12 -11.23 -8.58
C PRO A 21 7.20 -9.70 -8.76
N PHE A 22 7.15 -8.94 -7.67
CA PHE A 22 7.15 -7.47 -7.65
C PHE A 22 8.54 -6.89 -7.41
N TYR A 23 9.61 -7.68 -7.40
CA TYR A 23 10.98 -7.16 -7.38
C TYR A 23 11.56 -7.04 -8.80
N PRO A 24 12.32 -5.97 -9.10
CA PRO A 24 12.83 -5.70 -10.44
C PRO A 24 13.90 -6.72 -10.90
N ASP A 25 14.53 -7.41 -9.95
CA ASP A 25 15.54 -8.45 -10.20
C ASP A 25 14.95 -9.86 -10.38
N THR A 26 13.63 -10.03 -10.18
CA THR A 26 12.95 -11.32 -10.36
C THR A 26 12.86 -11.68 -11.84
N LYS A 27 13.37 -12.86 -12.21
CA LYS A 27 13.27 -13.40 -13.57
C LYS A 27 11.79 -13.59 -13.95
N GLY A 28 11.36 -12.96 -15.06
CA GLY A 28 9.96 -12.96 -15.49
C GLY A 28 9.06 -11.98 -14.74
N GLY A 29 9.66 -11.06 -13.96
CA GLY A 29 8.97 -9.91 -13.39
C GLY A 29 8.40 -9.00 -14.48
N ASP A 30 7.19 -8.51 -14.28
CA ASP A 30 6.49 -7.65 -15.23
C ASP A 30 6.66 -6.19 -14.83
N ARG A 31 7.39 -5.43 -15.66
CA ARG A 31 7.64 -4.01 -15.41
C ARG A 31 6.41 -3.12 -15.39
N SER A 32 5.30 -3.62 -15.95
CA SER A 32 4.03 -2.88 -15.96
C SER A 32 3.22 -3.01 -14.67
N GLN A 33 3.58 -3.91 -13.75
CA GLN A 33 2.81 -4.17 -12.52
C GLN A 33 3.25 -3.32 -11.32
N GLY A 34 4.34 -2.57 -11.45
CA GLY A 34 4.95 -1.80 -10.37
C GLY A 34 5.90 -2.65 -9.53
N PHE A 35 6.88 -1.98 -8.94
CA PHE A 35 7.96 -2.64 -8.23
C PHE A 35 8.04 -2.20 -6.78
N LEU A 36 8.45 -3.14 -5.96
CA LEU A 36 8.98 -2.87 -4.64
C LEU A 36 10.44 -2.45 -4.77
N ASP A 37 10.79 -1.30 -4.20
CA ASP A 37 12.15 -0.76 -4.29
C ASP A 37 13.17 -1.54 -3.46
N LYS A 38 12.70 -2.34 -2.51
CA LYS A 38 13.55 -3.13 -1.61
C LYS A 38 12.93 -4.49 -1.32
N ARG A 39 13.77 -5.53 -1.41
CA ARG A 39 13.40 -6.89 -0.98
C ARG A 39 13.05 -6.92 0.50
N PHE A 40 11.82 -7.36 0.78
CA PHE A 40 11.36 -7.54 2.15
C PHE A 40 12.09 -8.69 2.83
N THR A 41 12.35 -8.49 4.12
CA THR A 41 12.74 -9.54 5.06
C THR A 41 11.63 -9.72 6.08
N THR A 42 11.62 -10.85 6.78
CA THR A 42 10.69 -11.09 7.90
C THR A 42 10.79 -9.99 8.97
N ALA A 43 12.00 -9.46 9.24
CA ALA A 43 12.21 -8.35 10.16
C ALA A 43 11.55 -7.06 9.65
N MET A 44 11.63 -6.76 8.35
CA MET A 44 10.95 -5.61 7.75
C MET A 44 9.43 -5.77 7.82
N LEU A 45 8.89 -6.95 7.49
CA LEU A 45 7.46 -7.24 7.60
C LEU A 45 6.97 -7.09 9.06
N SER A 46 7.74 -7.61 10.01
CA SER A 46 7.47 -7.45 11.45
C SER A 46 7.43 -5.97 11.85
N SER A 47 8.40 -5.17 11.39
CA SER A 47 8.43 -3.73 11.67
C SER A 47 7.23 -2.99 11.07
N ILE A 48 6.84 -3.29 9.83
CA ILE A 48 5.62 -2.72 9.21
C ILE A 48 4.40 -3.10 10.04
N ASN A 49 4.29 -4.38 10.38
CA ASN A 49 3.16 -4.90 11.12
C ASN A 49 3.05 -4.22 12.49
N GLN A 50 4.16 -4.04 13.22
CA GLN A 50 4.17 -3.41 14.54
C GLN A 50 3.88 -1.91 14.52
N ARG A 51 4.39 -1.17 13.52
CA ARG A 51 4.25 0.30 13.47
C ARG A 51 2.82 0.76 13.20
N LEU A 52 2.12 0.10 12.29
CA LEU A 52 0.72 0.44 12.00
C LEU A 52 -0.10 -0.80 11.62
N GLY A 53 0.39 -1.59 10.66
CA GLY A 53 -0.28 -2.83 10.29
C GLY A 53 0.25 -3.44 9.01
N LEU A 54 0.20 -4.76 8.96
CA LEU A 54 0.36 -5.54 7.75
C LEU A 54 -0.90 -6.39 7.61
N LEU A 55 -1.72 -6.09 6.62
CA LEU A 55 -3.01 -6.73 6.39
C LEU A 55 -2.87 -7.75 5.27
N ILE A 56 -3.55 -8.88 5.41
CA ILE A 56 -3.53 -9.97 4.43
C ILE A 56 -4.94 -10.34 4.00
N ALA A 57 -5.03 -10.88 2.79
CA ALA A 57 -6.19 -11.60 2.30
C ALA A 57 -5.80 -13.06 2.10
N GLU A 58 -6.58 -13.98 2.66
CA GLU A 58 -6.34 -15.42 2.57
C GLU A 58 -7.59 -16.17 2.11
N ASP A 59 -7.40 -17.30 1.42
CA ASP A 59 -8.50 -18.19 1.06
C ASP A 59 -8.84 -19.18 2.20
N ASN A 60 -9.77 -20.09 1.94
CA ASN A 60 -10.19 -21.12 2.90
C ASN A 60 -9.12 -22.19 3.17
N LYS A 61 -8.07 -22.27 2.36
CA LYS A 61 -6.90 -23.14 2.54
C LYS A 61 -5.75 -22.40 3.20
N GLN A 62 -5.99 -21.18 3.71
CA GLN A 62 -4.98 -20.30 4.33
C GLN A 62 -3.89 -19.84 3.36
N GLN A 63 -4.13 -19.93 2.05
CA GLN A 63 -3.19 -19.39 1.06
C GLN A 63 -3.31 -17.87 1.02
N ILE A 64 -2.18 -17.16 1.18
CA ILE A 64 -2.14 -15.70 1.05
C ILE A 64 -2.35 -15.31 -0.42
N LEU A 65 -3.39 -14.52 -0.67
CA LEU A 65 -3.78 -14.01 -1.98
C LEU A 65 -3.31 -12.58 -2.23
N GLY A 66 -2.90 -11.87 -1.18
CA GLY A 66 -2.39 -10.51 -1.27
C GLY A 66 -2.15 -9.91 0.11
N PHE A 67 -1.39 -8.83 0.15
CA PHE A 67 -1.13 -8.08 1.38
C PHE A 67 -1.10 -6.57 1.13
N LEU A 68 -1.33 -5.82 2.21
CA LEU A 68 -1.25 -4.37 2.27
C LEU A 68 -0.44 -3.96 3.51
N GLY A 69 0.70 -3.31 3.29
CA GLY A 69 1.45 -2.64 4.33
C GLY A 69 0.84 -1.27 4.67
N LEU A 70 0.90 -0.90 5.93
CA LEU A 70 0.53 0.43 6.42
C LEU A 70 1.70 1.00 7.21
N SER A 71 1.95 2.31 7.06
CA SER A 71 2.95 3.01 7.86
C SER A 71 2.39 4.32 8.42
N PRO A 72 2.83 4.74 9.62
CA PRO A 72 2.55 6.08 10.11
C PRO A 72 3.07 7.14 9.13
N PHE A 73 2.38 8.28 9.08
CA PHE A 73 2.87 9.46 8.40
C PHE A 73 3.90 10.16 9.32
N SER A 74 5.18 9.90 9.10
CA SER A 74 6.25 10.44 9.93
C SER A 74 7.52 10.67 9.11
N ASP A 75 8.17 11.81 9.31
CA ASP A 75 9.49 12.10 8.74
C ASP A 75 10.52 11.03 9.11
N GLY A 76 11.50 10.82 8.22
CA GLY A 76 12.56 9.84 8.45
C GLY A 76 12.14 8.41 8.16
N SER A 77 11.29 8.21 7.14
CA SER A 77 10.93 6.86 6.69
C SER A 77 12.19 6.09 6.26
N PRO A 78 12.33 4.80 6.63
CA PRO A 78 13.46 3.98 6.20
C PRO A 78 13.43 3.67 4.69
N SER A 79 12.33 4.00 4.00
CA SER A 79 12.23 3.93 2.55
C SER A 79 12.49 5.32 1.93
N PRO A 80 13.58 5.51 1.15
CA PRO A 80 13.94 6.80 0.58
C PRO A 80 12.88 7.42 -0.33
N VAL A 81 12.12 6.61 -1.08
CA VAL A 81 11.03 7.10 -1.93
C VAL A 81 9.84 7.58 -1.10
N VAL A 82 9.50 6.86 -0.02
CA VAL A 82 8.45 7.28 0.92
C VAL A 82 8.86 8.57 1.61
N ASP A 83 10.12 8.69 2.03
CA ASP A 83 10.65 9.92 2.63
C ASP A 83 10.59 11.10 1.66
N SER A 84 10.87 10.89 0.37
CA SER A 84 10.75 11.92 -0.67
C SER A 84 9.30 12.36 -0.88
N MET A 85 8.36 11.41 -0.89
CA MET A 85 6.91 11.70 -0.94
C MET A 85 6.46 12.51 0.28
N LEU A 86 6.84 12.09 1.48
CA LEU A 86 6.48 12.76 2.74
C LEU A 86 6.99 14.20 2.77
N LYS A 87 8.26 14.42 2.42
CA LYS A 87 8.84 15.76 2.29
C LYS A 87 8.06 16.60 1.29
N THR A 88 7.66 16.04 0.15
CA THR A 88 6.85 16.78 -0.83
C THR A 88 5.53 17.18 -0.20
N LEU A 89 4.78 16.22 0.37
CA LEU A 89 3.48 16.45 1.00
C LEU A 89 3.52 17.54 2.08
N ILE A 90 4.52 17.50 2.97
CA ILE A 90 4.67 18.46 4.07
C ILE A 90 4.94 19.88 3.56
N HIS A 91 5.66 20.05 2.45
CA HIS A 91 5.97 21.36 1.90
C HIS A 91 4.90 21.88 0.94
N THR A 92 4.18 21.00 0.23
CA THR A 92 3.30 21.40 -0.89
C THR A 92 1.82 21.36 -0.56
N LEU A 93 1.37 20.46 0.32
CA LEU A 93 -0.04 20.39 0.67
C LEU A 93 -0.36 21.33 1.83
N GLN A 94 -1.52 21.97 1.72
CA GLN A 94 -2.12 22.70 2.84
C GLN A 94 -2.35 21.74 4.01
N SER A 95 -2.15 22.23 5.24
CA SER A 95 -2.28 21.42 6.47
C SER A 95 -3.65 20.73 6.60
N GLU A 96 -4.70 21.33 6.04
CA GLU A 96 -6.06 20.78 6.04
C GLU A 96 -6.18 19.48 5.23
N LEU A 97 -5.33 19.27 4.22
CA LEU A 97 -5.30 18.03 3.44
C LEU A 97 -4.56 16.90 4.16
N LEU A 98 -3.90 17.20 5.28
CA LEU A 98 -3.15 16.28 6.14
C LEU A 98 -3.90 15.99 7.45
N ASP A 99 -5.23 15.83 7.41
CA ASP A 99 -5.98 15.39 8.59
C ASP A 99 -5.71 13.90 8.86
N LYS A 100 -5.12 13.62 10.03
CA LYS A 100 -4.87 12.27 10.56
C LYS A 100 -4.30 11.31 9.50
N PRO A 101 -3.11 11.64 8.94
CA PRO A 101 -2.62 10.97 7.76
C PRO A 101 -1.91 9.64 8.08
N PHE A 102 -1.92 8.72 7.11
CA PHE A 102 -1.09 7.53 7.10
C PHE A 102 -0.63 7.19 5.68
N ILE A 103 0.30 6.25 5.56
CA ILE A 103 0.81 5.77 4.29
C ILE A 103 0.15 4.44 3.96
N PHE A 104 -0.54 4.41 2.82
CA PHE A 104 -1.10 3.24 2.18
C PHE A 104 -0.02 2.59 1.31
N GLY A 105 0.45 1.41 1.71
CA GLY A 105 1.28 0.57 0.87
C GLY A 105 2.56 0.01 1.52
N PRO A 106 3.25 -0.88 0.80
CA PRO A 106 2.87 -1.34 -0.54
C PRO A 106 1.68 -2.29 -0.52
N VAL A 107 1.10 -2.52 -1.69
CA VAL A 107 0.07 -3.52 -1.91
C VAL A 107 0.53 -4.48 -3.00
N CYS A 108 0.48 -5.78 -2.71
CA CYS A 108 0.85 -6.82 -3.67
C CYS A 108 -0.27 -7.86 -3.69
N ILE A 109 -0.71 -8.22 -4.89
CA ILE A 109 -1.82 -9.16 -5.11
C ILE A 109 -1.27 -10.32 -5.92
N SER A 110 -1.48 -11.54 -5.44
CA SER A 110 -1.09 -12.75 -6.16
C SER A 110 -1.76 -12.78 -7.53
N ARG A 111 -1.00 -13.15 -8.57
CA ARG A 111 -1.55 -13.32 -9.93
C ARG A 111 -2.68 -14.35 -9.97
N GLN A 112 -2.63 -15.36 -9.09
CA GLN A 112 -3.67 -16.39 -8.97
C GLN A 112 -4.99 -15.82 -8.41
N ALA A 113 -4.96 -14.63 -7.83
CA ALA A 113 -6.11 -13.96 -7.25
C ALA A 113 -6.70 -12.86 -8.17
N ALA A 114 -6.26 -12.81 -9.43
CA ALA A 114 -6.79 -11.88 -10.42
C ALA A 114 -8.32 -12.02 -10.56
N GLY A 115 -9.02 -10.88 -10.60
CA GLY A 115 -10.48 -10.86 -10.71
C GLY A 115 -11.26 -11.18 -9.42
N LEU A 116 -10.60 -11.61 -8.35
CA LEU A 116 -11.27 -11.93 -7.07
C LEU A 116 -11.57 -10.71 -6.19
N GLY A 117 -11.23 -9.50 -6.64
CA GLY A 117 -11.50 -8.27 -5.89
C GLY A 117 -10.63 -8.07 -4.64
N ILE A 118 -9.50 -8.80 -4.52
CA ILE A 118 -8.63 -8.75 -3.33
C ILE A 118 -8.19 -7.34 -2.97
N PHE A 119 -7.79 -6.56 -3.98
CA PHE A 119 -7.30 -5.21 -3.77
C PHE A 119 -8.35 -4.30 -3.10
N LYS A 120 -9.59 -4.32 -3.61
CA LYS A 120 -10.70 -3.56 -3.03
C LYS A 120 -11.07 -4.07 -1.64
N GLY A 121 -11.03 -5.38 -1.41
CA GLY A 121 -11.31 -5.96 -0.10
C GLY A 121 -10.26 -5.59 0.95
N LEU A 122 -8.96 -5.59 0.61
CA LEU A 122 -7.88 -5.11 1.48
C LEU A 122 -8.08 -3.63 1.83
N TYR A 123 -8.43 -2.80 0.85
CA TYR A 123 -8.74 -1.39 1.07
C TYR A 123 -9.93 -1.18 2.02
N GLN A 124 -11.02 -1.93 1.85
CA GLN A 124 -12.17 -1.85 2.76
C GLN A 124 -11.83 -2.32 4.16
N TYR A 125 -11.12 -3.44 4.29
CA TYR A 125 -10.69 -3.98 5.58
C TYR A 125 -9.72 -3.04 6.30
N MET A 126 -8.84 -2.34 5.57
CA MET A 126 -7.97 -1.32 6.16
C MET A 126 -8.76 -0.24 6.91
N TRP A 127 -9.85 0.28 6.33
CA TRP A 127 -10.66 1.30 7.02
C TRP A 127 -11.37 0.77 8.26
N GLN A 128 -11.74 -0.52 8.27
CA GLN A 128 -12.28 -1.21 9.44
C GLN A 128 -11.21 -1.43 10.52
N TYR A 129 -9.98 -1.74 10.11
CA TYR A 129 -8.85 -1.95 11.00
C TYR A 129 -8.34 -0.66 11.65
N LEU A 130 -8.28 0.43 10.89
CA LEU A 130 -7.77 1.72 11.36
C LEU A 130 -8.80 2.47 12.20
N SER A 131 -8.37 2.98 13.36
CA SER A 131 -9.21 3.82 14.22
C SER A 131 -9.67 5.11 13.52
N PRO A 132 -10.98 5.39 13.42
CA PRO A 132 -11.50 6.66 12.86
C PRO A 132 -11.01 7.90 13.62
N ALA A 133 -10.76 7.76 14.92
CA ALA A 133 -10.26 8.86 15.73
C ALA A 133 -8.82 9.26 15.37
N GLN A 134 -8.02 8.34 14.81
CA GLN A 134 -6.59 8.51 14.56
C GLN A 134 -6.21 8.60 13.09
N TYR A 135 -7.02 8.07 12.17
CA TYR A 135 -6.68 7.96 10.75
C TYR A 135 -7.87 8.31 9.86
N GLN A 136 -7.75 9.39 9.10
CA GLN A 136 -8.80 9.87 8.17
C GLN A 136 -8.32 9.94 6.73
N THR A 137 -7.01 10.07 6.50
CA THR A 137 -6.47 10.29 5.17
C THR A 137 -5.32 9.33 4.88
N GLY A 138 -5.44 8.53 3.82
CA GLY A 138 -4.36 7.67 3.34
C GLY A 138 -3.62 8.31 2.17
N PHE A 139 -2.30 8.17 2.13
CA PHE A 139 -1.48 8.59 1.00
C PHE A 139 -0.70 7.41 0.41
N ALA A 140 -0.62 7.34 -0.91
CA ALA A 140 0.27 6.43 -1.62
C ALA A 140 0.99 7.17 -2.74
N PHE A 141 2.09 6.60 -3.23
CA PHE A 141 2.72 7.03 -4.46
C PHE A 141 2.60 5.95 -5.53
N ILE A 142 2.55 6.37 -6.79
CA ILE A 142 2.42 5.48 -7.94
C ILE A 142 3.37 5.98 -9.01
N ASN A 143 4.24 5.11 -9.53
CA ASN A 143 5.13 5.47 -10.63
C ASN A 143 4.29 5.88 -11.85
N GLN A 144 4.63 7.00 -12.49
CA GLN A 144 3.87 7.53 -13.63
C GLN A 144 3.82 6.57 -14.83
N ASP A 145 4.83 5.70 -14.99
CA ASP A 145 4.85 4.67 -16.05
C ASP A 145 3.92 3.49 -15.74
N ASN A 146 3.47 3.34 -14.49
CA ASN A 146 2.58 2.26 -14.07
C ASN A 146 1.10 2.68 -14.15
N LEU A 147 0.61 2.81 -15.39
CA LEU A 147 -0.79 3.16 -15.65
C LEU A 147 -1.78 2.12 -15.11
N HIS A 148 -1.38 0.85 -15.00
CA HIS A 148 -2.24 -0.19 -14.44
C HIS A 148 -2.56 0.10 -12.96
N SER A 149 -1.51 0.31 -12.16
CA SER A 149 -1.66 0.68 -10.75
C SER A 149 -2.39 2.01 -10.59
N LEU A 150 -2.04 3.02 -11.40
CA LEU A 150 -2.72 4.32 -11.35
C LEU A 150 -4.22 4.19 -11.57
N ASN A 151 -4.66 3.42 -12.56
CA ASN A 151 -6.07 3.14 -12.80
C ASN A 151 -6.71 2.33 -11.67
N ALA A 152 -6.02 1.35 -11.10
CA ALA A 152 -6.52 0.56 -9.98
C ALA A 152 -6.82 1.45 -8.77
N HIS A 153 -5.94 2.40 -8.46
CA HIS A 153 -6.12 3.33 -7.35
C HIS A 153 -7.16 4.42 -7.66
N THR A 154 -7.06 5.11 -8.80
CA THR A 154 -7.95 6.23 -9.13
C THR A 154 -9.35 5.77 -9.53
N LYS A 155 -9.49 4.81 -10.45
CA LYS A 155 -10.80 4.33 -10.90
C LYS A 155 -11.36 3.23 -10.00
N GLY A 156 -10.51 2.36 -9.48
CA GLY A 156 -10.94 1.22 -8.66
C GLY A 156 -11.28 1.61 -7.22
N LEU A 157 -10.56 2.58 -6.64
CA LEU A 157 -10.74 3.03 -5.25
C LEU A 157 -11.15 4.50 -5.12
N SER A 158 -11.35 5.22 -6.23
CA SER A 158 -11.67 6.65 -6.22
C SER A 158 -10.60 7.51 -5.55
N ALA A 159 -9.33 7.09 -5.62
CA ALA A 159 -8.22 7.90 -5.11
C ALA A 159 -8.05 9.17 -5.94
N GLU A 160 -7.78 10.29 -5.28
CA GLU A 160 -7.54 11.57 -5.92
C GLU A 160 -6.04 11.79 -6.12
N ILE A 161 -5.60 12.25 -7.30
CA ILE A 161 -4.23 12.70 -7.51
C ILE A 161 -4.08 14.09 -6.89
N VAL A 162 -3.20 14.23 -5.91
CA VAL A 162 -3.02 15.48 -5.12
C VAL A 162 -1.66 16.12 -5.33
N GLY A 163 -0.77 15.48 -6.09
CA GLY A 163 0.54 16.02 -6.39
C GLY A 163 1.41 15.03 -7.12
N GLU A 164 2.65 15.44 -7.34
CA GLU A 164 3.69 14.66 -7.98
C GLU A 164 5.05 14.94 -7.35
N PHE A 165 5.97 13.99 -7.46
CA PHE A 165 7.35 14.17 -7.03
C PHE A 165 8.28 13.31 -7.87
N ASN A 166 9.55 13.69 -7.86
CA ASN A 166 10.61 12.91 -8.49
C ASN A 166 11.46 12.24 -7.41
N HIS A 167 11.84 10.99 -7.64
CA HIS A 167 12.84 10.30 -6.84
C HIS A 167 13.79 9.55 -7.77
N GLN A 168 15.07 9.91 -7.73
CA GLN A 168 16.08 9.45 -8.68
C GLN A 168 15.65 9.79 -10.12
N LEU A 169 15.58 8.78 -11.01
CA LEU A 169 15.23 8.94 -12.42
C LEU A 169 13.73 8.71 -12.70
N SER A 170 12.91 8.54 -11.66
CA SER A 170 11.50 8.21 -11.78
C SER A 170 10.60 9.34 -11.27
N SER A 171 9.49 9.56 -11.97
CA SER A 171 8.42 10.47 -11.57
C SER A 171 7.25 9.67 -11.00
N TYR A 172 6.60 10.22 -9.98
CA TYR A 172 5.52 9.57 -9.25
C TYR A 172 4.34 10.50 -9.07
N TYR A 173 3.12 9.98 -9.21
CA TYR A 173 1.92 10.62 -8.68
C TYR A 173 1.78 10.33 -7.20
N ILE A 174 1.29 11.31 -6.45
CA ILE A 174 0.82 11.13 -5.07
C ILE A 174 -0.70 11.07 -5.12
N VAL A 175 -1.27 10.01 -4.56
CA VAL A 175 -2.71 9.82 -4.48
C VAL A 175 -3.19 9.83 -3.04
N ARG A 176 -4.40 10.33 -2.83
CA ARG A 176 -5.07 10.46 -1.54
C ARG A 176 -6.34 9.62 -1.50
N TYR A 177 -6.55 8.96 -0.36
CA TYR A 177 -7.81 8.31 0.01
C TYR A 177 -8.40 9.03 1.21
N LEU A 178 -9.67 9.40 1.11
CA LEU A 178 -10.44 9.87 2.26
C LEU A 178 -11.15 8.67 2.89
N ARG A 179 -11.20 8.63 4.22
CA ARG A 179 -12.05 7.67 4.93
C ARG A 179 -13.50 7.87 4.43
N PRO A 180 -14.21 6.82 4.02
CA PRO A 180 -15.63 6.91 3.72
C PRO A 180 -16.38 7.46 4.92
N LEU A 181 -17.29 8.42 4.70
CA LEU A 181 -18.19 8.85 5.75
C LEU A 181 -19.09 7.67 6.13
N ASP A 182 -19.12 7.33 7.42
CA ASP A 182 -20.07 6.34 7.92
C ASP A 182 -21.47 6.90 7.66
N HIS A 183 -22.16 6.36 6.65
CA HIS A 183 -23.61 6.56 6.53
C HIS A 183 -24.24 5.78 7.67
N SER A 184 -24.51 6.49 8.77
CA SER A 184 -25.31 6.00 9.89
C SER A 184 -26.72 5.68 9.43
#